data_AF-D9SQ20-F1
#
_entry.id   AF-D9SQ20-F1
#
_cell.length_a   1.000
_cell.length_b   1.000
_cell.length_c   1.000
_cell.angle_alpha   90.00
_cell.angle_beta   90.00
_cell.angle_gamma   90.00
#
_symmetry.space_group_name_H-M   'P 1'
#
loop_
_entity.id
_entity.type
_entity.pdbx_description
1 polymer ?
#
loop_
_entity_poly.entity_id
_entity_poly.type
_entity_poly.pdbx_seq_one_letter_code
_entity_poly.pdbx_strand_id
1 'polypeptide(L)'
;MNAKEFVELFYTEKNDMLKQYFNNLKNTEVGLKIESLGLNTEQMESIINTVITDAMYTILLGLDGEATIGNVQQTYKLYDEDDCEITNSGEIEQYAYEYFHENN
;
A
#
# COMPACT_ATOMS: atom_id res chain seq x y z
N MET A 1 11.87 -14.35 -1.44
CA MET A 1 11.21 -13.13 -1.95
C MET A 1 12.26 -12.07 -2.27
N ASN A 2 12.10 -11.31 -3.35
CA ASN A 2 12.93 -10.13 -3.65
C ASN A 2 12.18 -8.80 -3.42
N ALA A 3 12.89 -7.67 -3.45
CA ALA A 3 12.33 -6.34 -3.18
C ALA A 3 11.17 -5.97 -4.11
N LYS A 4 11.25 -6.35 -5.40
CA LYS A 4 10.16 -6.12 -6.36
C LYS A 4 8.93 -6.95 -6.02
N GLU A 5 9.10 -8.25 -5.77
CA GLU A 5 8.01 -9.15 -5.36
C GLU A 5 7.35 -8.64 -4.07
N PHE A 6 8.16 -8.17 -3.12
CA PHE A 6 7.66 -7.58 -1.88
C PHE A 6 6.78 -6.34 -2.13
N VAL A 7 7.22 -5.41 -2.98
CA VAL A 7 6.42 -4.23 -3.35
C VAL A 7 5.15 -4.62 -4.11
N GLU A 8 5.22 -5.61 -5.00
CA GLU A 8 4.07 -6.12 -5.75
C GLU A 8 2.97 -6.66 -4.82
N LEU A 9 3.34 -7.28 -3.69
CA LEU A 9 2.39 -7.73 -2.68
C LEU A 9 1.64 -6.54 -2.03
N PHE A 10 2.33 -5.44 -1.73
CA PHE A 10 1.70 -4.22 -1.21
C PHE A 10 0.73 -3.60 -2.23
N TYR A 11 1.12 -3.56 -3.50
CA TYR A 11 0.26 -3.07 -4.57
C TYR A 11 -0.98 -3.96 -4.77
N THR A 12 -0.80 -5.29 -4.68
CA THR A 12 -1.90 -6.25 -4.75
C THR A 12 -2.86 -6.07 -3.57
N GLU A 13 -2.34 -5.97 -2.35
CA GLU A 13 -3.14 -5.73 -1.14
C GLU A 13 -3.92 -4.42 -1.22
N LYS A 14 -3.31 -3.32 -1.69
CA LYS A 14 -4.01 -2.05 -1.95
C LYS A 14 -5.23 -2.27 -2.86
N ASN A 15 -5.04 -2.97 -3.98
CA ASN A 15 -6.12 -3.20 -4.95
C ASN A 15 -7.22 -4.10 -4.38
N ASP A 16 -6.85 -5.09 -3.57
CA ASP A 16 -7.82 -5.98 -2.93
C ASP A 16 -8.59 -5.29 -1.81
N MET A 17 -7.96 -4.40 -1.03
CA MET A 17 -8.65 -3.51 -0.09
C MET A 17 -9.69 -2.63 -0.79
N LEU A 18 -9.34 -2.01 -1.92
CA LEU A 18 -10.28 -1.20 -2.71
C LEU A 18 -11.46 -2.04 -3.21
N LYS A 19 -11.20 -3.21 -3.80
CA LYS A 19 -12.26 -4.14 -4.22
C LYS A 19 -13.14 -4.55 -3.04
N GLN A 20 -12.58 -4.84 -1.88
CA GLN A 20 -13.35 -5.22 -0.69
C GLN A 20 -14.27 -4.09 -0.23
N TYR A 21 -13.81 -2.85 -0.26
CA TYR A 21 -14.60 -1.70 0.17
C TYR A 21 -15.73 -1.38 -0.82
N PHE A 22 -15.49 -1.45 -2.13
CA PHE A 22 -16.45 -0.97 -3.13
C PHE A 22 -17.25 -2.06 -3.84
N ASN A 23 -16.73 -3.28 -4.01
CA ASN A 23 -17.49 -4.39 -4.61
C ASN A 23 -18.40 -5.11 -3.62
N ASN A 24 -18.05 -5.04 -2.32
CA ASN A 24 -18.78 -5.72 -1.24
C ASN A 24 -19.11 -4.74 -0.11
N LEU A 25 -19.72 -3.58 -0.45
CA LEU A 25 -20.06 -2.51 0.51
C LEU A 25 -20.74 -3.03 1.78
N LYS A 26 -21.55 -4.09 1.70
CA LYS A 26 -22.32 -4.62 2.85
C LYS A 26 -21.53 -5.54 3.78
N ASN A 27 -20.32 -5.94 3.40
CA ASN A 27 -19.51 -6.93 4.12
C ASN A 27 -18.35 -6.32 4.90
N THR A 28 -18.11 -5.01 4.76
CA THR A 28 -17.06 -4.29 5.51
C THR A 28 -17.66 -3.11 6.27
N GLU A 29 -17.10 -2.78 7.44
CA GLU A 29 -17.55 -1.61 8.20
C GLU A 29 -17.37 -0.31 7.40
N VAL A 30 -16.27 -0.22 6.64
CA VAL A 30 -15.99 0.90 5.74
C VAL A 30 -17.07 1.00 4.67
N GLY A 31 -17.40 -0.10 4.00
CA GLY A 31 -18.42 -0.12 2.96
C GLY A 31 -19.82 0.25 3.46
N LEU A 32 -20.20 -0.21 4.65
CA LEU A 32 -21.49 0.16 5.27
C LEU A 32 -21.54 1.66 5.59
N LYS A 33 -20.43 2.25 6.05
CA LYS A 33 -20.34 3.69 6.27
C LYS A 33 -20.43 4.45 4.94
N ILE A 34 -19.73 4.01 3.90
CA ILE A 34 -19.79 4.62 2.56
C ILE A 34 -21.23 4.60 2.02
N GLU A 35 -21.92 3.45 2.10
CA GLU A 35 -23.33 3.31 1.70
C GLU A 35 -24.24 4.27 2.50
N SER A 36 -24.01 4.38 3.82
CA SER A 36 -24.81 5.25 4.69
C SER A 36 -24.69 6.74 4.40
N LEU A 37 -23.57 7.17 3.81
CA LEU A 37 -23.32 8.58 3.50
C LEU A 37 -24.07 9.05 2.24
N GLY A 38 -24.58 8.12 1.41
CA GLY A 38 -25.31 8.46 0.18
C GLY A 38 -24.50 9.31 -0.80
N LEU A 39 -23.17 9.20 -0.76
CA LEU A 39 -22.23 9.99 -1.56
C LEU A 39 -22.05 9.39 -2.96
N ASN A 40 -21.43 10.18 -3.85
CA ASN A 40 -20.95 9.68 -5.12
C ASN A 40 -19.83 8.64 -4.88
N THR A 41 -20.14 7.37 -5.17
CA THR A 41 -19.24 6.23 -4.95
C THR A 41 -17.90 6.39 -5.67
N GLU A 42 -17.88 6.97 -6.88
CA GLU A 42 -16.63 7.17 -7.64
C GLU A 42 -15.70 8.18 -6.96
N GLN A 43 -16.26 9.27 -6.44
CA GLN A 43 -15.47 10.27 -5.70
C GLN A 43 -14.92 9.70 -4.40
N MET A 44 -15.71 8.87 -3.70
CA MET A 44 -15.26 8.19 -2.50
C MET A 44 -14.16 7.16 -2.81
N GLU A 45 -14.33 6.38 -3.88
CA GLU A 45 -13.32 5.42 -4.33
C GLU A 45 -12.01 6.12 -4.68
N SER A 46 -12.07 7.25 -5.39
CA SER A 46 -10.88 8.04 -5.68
C SER A 46 -10.18 8.54 -4.41
N ILE A 47 -10.91 9.08 -3.43
CA ILE A 47 -10.32 9.57 -2.17
C ILE A 47 -9.67 8.41 -1.40
N ILE A 48 -10.37 7.29 -1.27
CA ILE A 48 -9.85 6.13 -0.53
C ILE A 48 -8.66 5.51 -1.25
N ASN A 49 -8.67 5.45 -2.59
CA ASN A 49 -7.52 5.01 -3.38
C ASN A 49 -6.30 5.90 -3.12
N THR A 50 -6.46 7.23 -3.09
CA THR A 50 -5.37 8.15 -2.74
C THR A 50 -4.85 7.89 -1.33
N VAL A 51 -5.73 7.78 -0.33
CA VAL A 51 -5.31 7.53 1.06
C VAL A 51 -4.52 6.22 1.20
N ILE A 52 -4.99 5.13 0.59
CA ILE A 52 -4.30 3.83 0.65
C ILE A 52 -2.97 3.89 -0.12
N THR A 53 -2.94 4.57 -1.26
CA THR A 53 -1.71 4.79 -2.04
C THR A 53 -0.66 5.52 -1.20
N ASP A 54 -1.02 6.66 -0.61
CA ASP A 54 -0.11 7.47 0.21
C ASP A 54 0.39 6.69 1.42
N ALA A 55 -0.49 5.94 2.10
CA ALA A 55 -0.14 5.14 3.27
C ALA A 55 0.82 4.00 2.92
N MET A 56 0.49 3.18 1.91
CA MET A 56 1.32 2.05 1.50
C MET A 56 2.68 2.50 0.97
N TYR A 57 2.70 3.55 0.14
CA TYR A 57 3.94 4.12 -0.39
C TYR A 57 4.82 4.68 0.74
N THR A 58 4.25 5.45 1.68
CA THR A 58 5.00 5.97 2.83
C THR A 58 5.57 4.85 3.71
N ILE A 59 4.82 3.75 3.90
CA ILE A 59 5.31 2.59 4.65
C ILE A 59 6.49 1.95 3.92
N LEU A 60 6.40 1.70 2.61
CA LEU A 60 7.47 1.12 1.82
C LEU A 60 8.75 1.96 1.87
N LEU A 61 8.65 3.27 1.65
CA LEU A 61 9.79 4.19 1.77
C LEU A 61 10.34 4.24 3.19
N GLY A 62 9.45 4.18 4.19
CA GLY A 62 9.85 4.14 5.59
C GLY A 62 10.64 2.88 5.97
N LEU A 63 10.32 1.73 5.35
CA LEU A 63 11.06 0.49 5.51
C LEU A 63 12.42 0.54 4.81
N ASP A 64 12.51 1.20 3.65
CA ASP A 64 13.76 1.41 2.92
C ASP A 64 14.68 2.45 3.61
N GLY A 65 14.09 3.30 4.47
CA GLY A 65 14.79 4.38 5.17
C GLY A 65 14.72 5.74 4.47
N GLU A 66 13.92 5.85 3.42
CA GLU A 66 13.71 7.05 2.60
C GLU A 66 12.53 7.93 3.08
N ALA A 67 11.75 7.45 4.06
CA ALA A 67 10.73 8.24 4.75
C ALA A 67 10.75 8.04 6.27
N THR A 68 10.13 8.97 7.00
CA THR A 68 9.95 8.82 8.45
C THR A 68 8.73 7.94 8.78
N ILE A 69 8.89 6.97 9.67
CA ILE A 69 7.78 6.30 10.35
C ILE A 69 7.65 6.89 11.76
N GLY A 70 6.56 7.61 12.02
CA GLY A 70 6.32 8.21 13.35
C GLY A 70 7.39 9.22 13.79
N ASN A 71 7.95 10.00 12.84
CA ASN A 71 9.05 10.95 13.02
C ASN A 71 10.45 10.35 13.22
N VAL A 72 10.61 9.05 13.01
CA VAL A 72 11.92 8.38 13.01
C VAL A 72 12.24 7.92 11.59
N GLN A 73 13.40 8.32 11.07
CA GLN A 73 13.93 7.84 9.80
C GLN A 73 15.14 6.95 10.09
N GLN A 74 15.09 5.72 9.61
CA GLN A 74 16.16 4.74 9.74
C GLN A 74 15.98 3.64 8.69
N THR A 75 17.08 3.00 8.28
CA THR A 75 17.04 1.84 7.39
C THR A 75 16.66 0.59 8.17
N TYR A 76 15.75 -0.22 7.62
CA TYR A 76 15.41 -1.54 8.16
C TYR A 76 16.03 -2.63 7.30
N LYS A 77 16.27 -3.80 7.91
CA LYS A 77 16.56 -5.03 7.18
C LYS A 77 15.33 -5.92 7.26
N LEU A 78 14.82 -6.34 6.11
CA LEU A 78 13.66 -7.22 6.02
C LEU A 78 14.12 -8.61 5.61
N TYR A 79 13.57 -9.60 6.29
CA TYR A 79 13.76 -11.02 6.00
C TYR A 79 12.39 -11.65 5.74
N ASP A 80 12.30 -12.52 4.75
CA ASP A 80 11.12 -13.38 4.57
C ASP A 80 11.13 -14.57 5.55
N GLU A 81 10.13 -15.44 5.43
CA GLU A 81 9.97 -16.62 6.30
C GLU A 81 11.08 -17.67 6.12
N ASP A 82 11.84 -17.59 5.03
CA ASP A 82 12.95 -18.48 4.70
C ASP A 82 14.32 -17.87 5.08
N ASP A 83 14.34 -16.82 5.91
CA ASP A 83 15.53 -16.06 6.30
C ASP A 83 16.28 -15.40 5.11
N CYS A 84 15.62 -15.18 3.96
CA CYS A 84 16.21 -14.47 2.83
C CYS A 84 16.07 -12.95 3.02
N GLU A 85 17.19 -12.21 2.94
CA GLU A 85 17.19 -10.75 3.06
C GLU A 85 16.56 -10.08 1.82
N ILE A 86 15.40 -9.47 1.99
CA ILE A 86 14.64 -8.78 0.93
C ILE A 86 15.35 -7.47 0.56
N THR A 87 15.83 -6.70 1.53
CA THR A 87 16.47 -5.39 1.36
C THR A 87 17.84 -5.44 0.66
N ASN A 88 18.40 -6.64 0.46
CA ASN A 88 19.65 -6.83 -0.29
C ASN A 88 19.40 -7.21 -1.76
N SER A 89 18.14 -7.27 -2.20
CA SER A 89 17.76 -7.76 -3.53
C SER A 89 17.27 -6.66 -4.49
N GLY A 90 17.37 -5.39 -4.09
CA GLY A 90 17.00 -4.20 -4.85
C GLY A 90 16.53 -3.07 -3.93
N GLU A 91 16.30 -1.89 -4.50
CA GLU A 91 15.81 -0.70 -3.77
C GLU A 91 14.28 -0.73 -3.71
N ILE A 92 13.73 -0.79 -2.49
CA ILE A 92 12.26 -0.86 -2.30
C ILE A 92 11.62 0.44 -2.80
N GLU A 93 12.26 1.59 -2.58
CA GLU A 93 11.80 2.91 -3.02
C GLU A 93 11.62 2.98 -4.54
N GLN A 94 12.58 2.48 -5.32
CA GLN A 94 12.47 2.44 -6.78
C GLN A 94 11.23 1.67 -7.22
N TYR A 95 11.05 0.43 -6.74
CA TYR A 95 9.90 -0.37 -7.14
C TYR A 95 8.58 0.21 -6.60
N ALA A 96 8.59 0.83 -5.43
CA ALA A 96 7.41 1.51 -4.89
C ALA A 96 6.98 2.64 -5.82
N TYR A 97 7.92 3.42 -6.36
CA TYR A 97 7.61 4.49 -7.32
C TYR A 97 7.03 3.93 -8.62
N GLU A 98 7.65 2.88 -9.18
CA GLU A 98 7.16 2.19 -10.39
C GLU A 98 5.71 1.71 -10.21
N TYR A 99 5.39 1.01 -9.12
CA TYR A 99 4.04 0.46 -8.90
C TYR A 99 2.99 1.51 -8.52
N PHE A 100 3.32 2.52 -7.71
CA PHE A 100 2.32 3.44 -7.16
C PHE A 100 2.17 4.75 -7.94
N HIS A 101 3.16 5.13 -8.77
CA HIS A 101 3.17 6.41 -9.48
C HIS A 101 3.34 6.31 -10.99
N GLU A 102 4.21 5.43 -11.50
CA GLU A 102 4.44 5.31 -12.96
C GLU A 102 3.35 4.52 -13.69
N ASN A 103 2.74 3.53 -13.04
CA ASN A 103 1.73 2.65 -13.66
C ASN A 103 0.28 3.21 -13.61
N ASN A 104 0.09 4.53 -13.53
CA ASN A 104 -1.24 5.17 -13.55
C ASN A 104 -1.80 5.38 -14.96
#